data_AF-A0A840IEN0-F1
#
_entry.id   AF-A0A840IEN0-F1
#
_cell.length_a   1.000
_cell.length_b   1.000
_cell.length_c   1.000
_cell.angle_alpha   90.00
_cell.angle_beta   90.00
_cell.angle_gamma   90.00
#
_symmetry.space_group_name_H-M   'P 1'
#
loop_
_entity.id
_entity.type
_entity.pdbx_description
1 polymer ?
#
loop_
_entity_poly.entity_id
_entity_poly.type
_entity_poly.pdbx_seq_one_letter_code
_entity_poly.pdbx_strand_id
1 'polypeptide(L)'
;MSGSDGARPGAARGGGRGGGSDGHGGSESGGRARQLDAERLELGGGLEVLLQAALAGMAPGEQVEVVTRSRAVALELPGWARLEGHAAAEPRRVERRGAGGATAAATGGREPSAAAPPERDRGRWAVRLRRGPGSRVAVATDPHATRPGAAPHAHAGDRRAAAPGTATPGTATPGTATPGTAAPGTAAPGAAAPGGPPPPPLRDGGRFHTADVRGGGAAPPVPDAAARAAGLAPLGALPEPGAPAFDWPLHRRDQLWADDVAELAEQATAEQWDATADVPWAEAGRLAEPLDRAVGQVMTFIAQNEYAALYVPAAFLPQVHPAYPEALQWLAGHVHDEARHVEVFTKRALLCREPGHALAATELSLRTLLDEHDFTNAALLLNVLGEGTFLDLLRFVERHAPDPATAAAARLAHRDERRHVHFGISHVRHALAGDPERRAALVSAAEQRAAKLTELTGLSPLLTEGLTIIAAGSLRPAALSDGAAAVRGLLATMEENRIRRLRAAGFDAATATRLSELHTPNLM
;
A
#
# COMPACT_ATOMS: atom_id res chain seq x y z
N MET A 1 9.88 -71.19 15.66
CA MET A 1 10.10 -72.16 14.57
C MET A 1 10.74 -71.37 13.45
N SER A 2 12.07 -71.22 13.47
CA SER A 2 13.06 -72.17 12.90
C SER A 2 12.91 -72.22 11.38
N GLY A 3 13.89 -71.96 10.53
CA GLY A 3 15.34 -71.72 10.63
C GLY A 3 15.82 -71.43 9.19
N SER A 4 16.93 -70.72 8.99
CA SER A 4 18.29 -71.30 8.83
C SER A 4 18.42 -72.10 7.51
N ASP A 5 19.46 -72.06 6.70
CA ASP A 5 20.74 -71.34 6.67
C ASP A 5 21.49 -71.81 5.41
N GLY A 6 22.55 -71.08 5.04
CA GLY A 6 23.75 -71.66 4.42
C GLY A 6 23.73 -71.95 2.90
N ALA A 7 24.86 -72.01 2.21
CA ALA A 7 26.22 -71.57 2.43
C ALA A 7 26.99 -71.81 1.09
N ARG A 8 27.94 -70.93 0.77
CA ARG A 8 29.04 -71.09 -0.24
C ARG A 8 29.94 -72.30 0.14
N PRO A 9 30.81 -72.91 -0.70
CA PRO A 9 31.95 -72.33 -1.49
C PRO A 9 32.24 -73.10 -2.83
N GLY A 10 33.28 -72.94 -3.67
CA GLY A 10 34.49 -72.10 -3.78
C GLY A 10 35.46 -72.71 -4.83
N ALA A 11 36.33 -71.85 -5.43
CA ALA A 11 37.64 -72.12 -6.07
C ALA A 11 37.68 -72.98 -7.38
N ALA A 12 38.60 -72.86 -8.36
CA ALA A 12 39.90 -72.18 -8.53
C ALA A 12 40.21 -72.05 -10.05
N ARG A 13 40.74 -70.90 -10.55
CA ARG A 13 42.15 -70.60 -10.93
C ARG A 13 42.63 -70.94 -12.36
N GLY A 14 43.15 -69.90 -13.03
CA GLY A 14 44.14 -69.90 -14.14
C GLY A 14 43.80 -68.76 -15.12
N GLY A 15 44.59 -67.74 -15.42
CA GLY A 15 45.99 -67.39 -15.19
C GLY A 15 46.54 -66.75 -16.48
N GLY A 16 46.78 -65.43 -16.51
CA GLY A 16 47.38 -64.74 -17.67
C GLY A 16 47.40 -63.22 -17.50
N ARG A 17 48.59 -62.61 -17.64
CA ARG A 17 49.01 -61.28 -17.16
C ARG A 17 48.77 -60.15 -18.16
N GLY A 18 48.65 -58.91 -17.66
CA GLY A 18 49.13 -57.71 -18.39
C GLY A 18 48.46 -56.37 -18.08
N GLY A 19 49.01 -55.60 -17.12
CA GLY A 19 49.22 -54.15 -17.27
C GLY A 19 48.08 -53.16 -16.98
N GLY A 20 48.06 -52.62 -15.75
CA GLY A 20 48.33 -51.19 -15.52
C GLY A 20 47.22 -50.13 -15.75
N SER A 21 46.92 -49.45 -14.64
CA SER A 21 46.49 -48.05 -14.47
C SER A 21 44.99 -47.72 -14.34
N ASP A 22 44.69 -47.32 -13.11
CA ASP A 22 43.49 -46.64 -12.63
C ASP A 22 43.28 -45.28 -13.30
N GLY A 23 42.00 -44.89 -13.40
CA GLY A 23 41.62 -43.55 -13.86
C GLY A 23 40.12 -43.36 -13.99
N HIS A 24 39.38 -43.54 -12.89
CA HIS A 24 38.03 -42.98 -12.76
C HIS A 24 38.13 -41.45 -12.78
N GLY A 25 37.59 -40.82 -13.82
CA GLY A 25 37.56 -39.38 -14.00
C GLY A 25 36.36 -38.96 -14.84
N GLY A 26 35.16 -39.34 -14.42
CA GLY A 26 33.93 -38.69 -14.90
C GLY A 26 33.87 -37.30 -14.28
N SER A 27 34.38 -36.31 -15.00
CA SER A 27 34.35 -34.91 -14.57
C SER A 27 32.90 -34.44 -14.46
N GLU A 28 32.46 -34.12 -13.25
CA GLU A 28 31.42 -33.10 -13.07
C GLU A 28 31.98 -31.81 -13.67
N SER A 29 31.54 -31.50 -14.89
CA SER A 29 31.79 -30.20 -15.51
C SER A 29 31.00 -29.16 -14.72
N GLY A 30 31.62 -28.61 -13.66
CA GLY A 30 31.18 -27.41 -12.99
C GLY A 30 31.18 -26.25 -13.98
N GLY A 31 30.07 -26.06 -14.68
CA GLY A 31 29.85 -24.92 -15.54
C GLY A 31 29.93 -23.65 -14.69
N ARG A 32 30.96 -22.83 -14.90
CA ARG A 32 31.01 -21.47 -14.36
C ARG A 32 29.71 -20.77 -14.76
N ALA A 33 28.93 -20.31 -13.79
CA ALA A 33 27.78 -19.46 -14.08
C ALA A 33 28.25 -18.29 -14.95
N ARG A 34 27.62 -18.10 -16.12
CA ARG A 34 27.93 -16.96 -16.98
C ARG A 34 27.67 -15.69 -16.16
N GLN A 35 28.62 -14.76 -16.08
CA GLN A 35 28.42 -13.54 -15.29
C GLN A 35 27.91 -12.42 -16.20
N LEU A 36 26.86 -11.73 -15.76
CA LEU A 36 26.30 -10.55 -16.41
C LEU A 36 26.43 -9.37 -15.44
N ASP A 37 27.29 -8.40 -15.75
CA ASP A 37 27.37 -7.15 -14.97
C ASP A 37 26.31 -6.18 -15.48
N ALA A 38 25.28 -5.96 -14.67
CA ALA A 38 24.20 -5.01 -14.92
C ALA A 38 24.64 -3.56 -14.65
N GLU A 39 25.81 -3.34 -14.04
CA GLU A 39 26.29 -2.02 -13.60
C GLU A 39 25.22 -1.23 -12.81
N ARG A 40 24.59 -0.24 -13.44
CA ARG A 40 23.52 0.64 -12.91
C ARG A 40 22.22 0.52 -13.72
N LEU A 41 22.09 -0.51 -14.55
CA LEU A 41 20.85 -0.77 -15.29
C LEU A 41 19.81 -1.32 -14.33
N GLU A 42 18.62 -0.71 -14.36
CA GLU A 42 17.46 -1.10 -13.57
C GLU A 42 16.55 -2.03 -14.39
N LEU A 43 15.75 -2.86 -13.72
CA LEU A 43 14.59 -3.49 -14.35
C LEU A 43 13.63 -2.33 -14.72
N GLY A 44 13.09 -2.31 -15.93
CA GLY A 44 12.32 -1.23 -16.54
C GLY A 44 13.21 -0.21 -17.27
N GLY A 45 14.51 -0.19 -16.97
CA GLY A 45 15.53 0.67 -17.58
C GLY A 45 16.36 -0.02 -18.68
N GLY A 46 15.97 -1.22 -19.11
CA GLY A 46 16.62 -1.98 -20.19
C GLY A 46 17.44 -3.19 -19.71
N LEU A 47 17.52 -3.45 -18.41
CA LEU A 47 18.17 -4.66 -17.90
C LEU A 47 17.45 -5.93 -18.38
N GLU A 48 16.11 -5.93 -18.50
CA GLU A 48 15.36 -7.09 -18.99
C GLU A 48 15.79 -7.52 -20.37
N VAL A 49 16.12 -6.57 -21.25
CA VAL A 49 16.59 -6.88 -22.62
C VAL A 49 17.89 -7.68 -22.57
N LEU A 50 18.82 -7.28 -21.69
CA LEU A 50 20.08 -8.00 -21.51
C LEU A 50 19.86 -9.38 -20.88
N LEU A 51 18.96 -9.48 -19.90
CA LEU A 51 18.64 -10.75 -19.26
C LEU A 51 17.95 -11.71 -20.23
N GLN A 52 16.98 -11.24 -21.00
CA GLN A 52 16.28 -12.02 -22.02
C GLN A 52 17.27 -12.49 -23.09
N ALA A 53 18.16 -11.63 -23.58
CA ALA A 53 19.18 -12.00 -24.54
C ALA A 53 20.15 -13.05 -23.98
N ALA A 54 20.62 -12.86 -22.74
CA ALA A 54 21.53 -13.79 -22.07
C ALA A 54 20.87 -15.16 -21.85
N LEU A 55 19.62 -15.16 -21.38
CA LEU A 55 18.87 -16.37 -21.08
C LEU A 55 18.42 -17.09 -22.35
N ALA A 56 18.06 -16.40 -23.43
CA ALA A 56 17.66 -17.00 -24.70
C ALA A 56 18.74 -17.93 -25.30
N GLY A 57 20.01 -17.64 -25.03
CA GLY A 57 21.16 -18.45 -25.48
C GLY A 57 21.59 -19.59 -24.54
N MET A 58 20.80 -19.93 -23.51
CA MET A 58 21.15 -20.93 -22.49
C MET A 58 20.31 -22.21 -22.55
N ALA A 59 20.79 -23.38 -22.17
CA ALA A 59 19.92 -24.56 -22.03
C ALA A 59 19.08 -24.48 -20.73
N PRO A 60 17.88 -25.08 -20.66
CA PRO A 60 17.17 -25.24 -19.39
C PRO A 60 18.07 -25.86 -18.31
N GLY A 61 18.10 -25.26 -17.12
CA GLY A 61 18.97 -25.65 -16.01
C GLY A 61 20.31 -24.91 -15.93
N GLU A 62 20.76 -24.26 -17.02
CA GLU A 62 21.97 -23.42 -16.99
C GLU A 62 21.77 -22.15 -16.13
N GLN A 63 22.87 -21.63 -15.59
CA GLN A 63 22.86 -20.53 -14.63
C GLN A 63 23.63 -19.32 -15.13
N VAL A 64 23.07 -18.14 -14.87
CA VAL A 64 23.71 -16.84 -15.08
C VAL A 64 23.74 -16.11 -13.74
N GLU A 65 24.88 -15.53 -13.39
CA GLU A 65 25.02 -14.70 -12.20
C GLU A 65 24.98 -13.23 -12.62
N VAL A 66 23.91 -12.55 -12.21
CA VAL A 66 23.72 -11.12 -12.46
C VAL A 66 24.35 -10.35 -11.32
N VAL A 67 25.34 -9.51 -11.63
CA VAL A 67 25.97 -8.60 -10.67
C VAL A 67 25.45 -7.19 -10.91
N THR A 68 24.99 -6.51 -9.88
CA THR A 68 24.42 -5.16 -9.97
C THR A 68 24.92 -4.27 -8.83
N ARG A 69 24.96 -2.95 -9.05
CA ARG A 69 25.15 -1.96 -7.98
C ARG A 69 23.82 -1.52 -7.34
N SER A 70 22.69 -1.87 -7.95
CA SER A 70 21.34 -1.53 -7.47
C SER A 70 20.82 -2.65 -6.55
N ARG A 71 20.53 -2.31 -5.29
CA ARG A 71 19.89 -3.25 -4.37
C ARG A 71 18.44 -3.51 -4.78
N ALA A 72 17.72 -2.53 -5.37
CA ALA A 72 16.40 -2.77 -5.92
C ALA A 72 16.41 -3.87 -6.95
N VAL A 73 17.28 -3.77 -7.96
CA VAL A 73 17.47 -4.82 -8.96
C VAL A 73 17.76 -6.15 -8.29
N ALA A 74 18.64 -6.17 -7.29
CA ALA A 74 18.95 -7.39 -6.57
C ALA A 74 17.70 -8.01 -5.91
N LEU A 75 16.85 -7.20 -5.27
CA LEU A 75 15.61 -7.63 -4.61
C LEU A 75 14.50 -8.01 -5.59
N GLU A 76 14.42 -7.35 -6.75
CA GLU A 76 13.36 -7.55 -7.74
C GLU A 76 13.66 -8.70 -8.72
N LEU A 77 14.94 -8.95 -9.03
CA LEU A 77 15.38 -10.00 -9.95
C LEU A 77 14.79 -11.39 -9.65
N PRO A 78 14.70 -11.85 -8.38
CA PRO A 78 14.04 -13.11 -8.09
C PRO A 78 12.54 -13.12 -8.44
N GLY A 79 11.84 -12.01 -8.25
CA GLY A 79 10.44 -11.86 -8.62
C GLY A 79 10.26 -11.89 -10.14
N TRP A 80 11.03 -11.07 -10.85
CA TRP A 80 11.06 -11.05 -12.31
C TRP A 80 11.39 -12.44 -12.90
N ALA A 81 12.41 -13.12 -12.38
CA ALA A 81 12.83 -14.41 -12.88
C ALA A 81 11.72 -15.46 -12.76
N ARG A 82 11.00 -15.49 -11.64
CA ARG A 82 9.86 -16.40 -11.45
C ARG A 82 8.75 -16.15 -12.47
N LEU A 83 8.44 -14.89 -12.75
CA LEU A 83 7.43 -14.50 -13.74
C LEU A 83 7.79 -14.94 -15.17
N GLU A 84 9.06 -14.85 -15.52
CA GLU A 84 9.58 -15.32 -16.82
C GLU A 84 9.77 -16.86 -16.88
N GLY A 85 9.35 -17.57 -15.83
CA GLY A 85 9.45 -19.03 -15.76
C GLY A 85 10.87 -19.52 -15.49
N HIS A 86 11.69 -18.70 -14.84
CA HIS A 86 13.04 -19.01 -14.38
C HIS A 86 13.09 -19.18 -12.86
N ALA A 87 14.13 -19.86 -12.36
CA ALA A 87 14.39 -19.92 -10.92
C ALA A 87 15.47 -18.91 -10.56
N ALA A 88 15.40 -18.34 -9.36
CA ALA A 88 16.42 -17.43 -8.84
C ALA A 88 16.81 -17.81 -7.43
N ALA A 89 18.09 -17.63 -7.09
CA ALA A 89 18.59 -17.71 -5.73
C ALA A 89 18.42 -16.36 -5.02
N GLU A 90 18.47 -16.39 -3.69
CA GLU A 90 18.45 -15.17 -2.87
C GLU A 90 19.61 -14.23 -3.22
N PRO A 91 19.38 -12.90 -3.18
CA PRO A 91 20.42 -11.92 -3.45
C PRO A 91 21.54 -11.97 -2.41
N ARG A 92 22.79 -11.96 -2.86
CA ARG A 92 23.98 -11.95 -1.99
C ARG A 92 24.80 -10.68 -2.20
N ARG A 93 25.29 -10.09 -1.12
CA ARG A 93 26.24 -8.97 -1.21
C ARG A 93 27.60 -9.51 -1.67
N VAL A 94 28.22 -8.81 -2.63
CA VAL A 94 29.54 -9.15 -3.18
C VAL A 94 30.57 -8.27 -2.50
N GLU A 95 31.34 -8.85 -1.58
CA GLU A 95 32.51 -8.18 -1.00
C GLU A 95 33.68 -8.25 -1.98
N ARG A 96 34.37 -7.12 -2.17
CA ARG A 96 35.59 -7.10 -2.98
C ARG A 96 36.67 -7.86 -2.20
N ARG A 97 37.12 -9.02 -2.72
CA ARG A 97 38.40 -9.60 -2.25
C ARG A 97 39.49 -8.56 -2.54
N GLY A 98 39.94 -7.86 -1.50
CA GLY A 98 41.09 -6.96 -1.58
C GLY A 98 42.30 -7.76 -2.03
N ALA A 99 42.91 -7.35 -3.14
CA ALA A 99 44.23 -7.82 -3.51
C ALA A 99 45.22 -7.29 -2.47
N GLY A 100 45.87 -8.22 -1.75
CA GLY A 100 47.18 -8.06 -1.08
C GLY A 100 47.41 -6.82 -0.21
N GLY A 101 47.43 -7.02 1.11
CA GLY A 101 48.00 -6.05 2.05
C GLY A 101 48.54 -6.77 3.27
N ALA A 102 49.85 -7.00 3.28
CA ALA A 102 50.57 -7.65 4.35
C ALA A 102 50.40 -6.92 5.69
N THR A 103 50.47 -7.71 6.77
CA THR A 103 50.64 -7.29 8.15
C THR A 103 51.74 -6.23 8.28
N ALA A 104 51.40 -5.05 8.81
CA ALA A 104 52.38 -4.10 9.33
C ALA A 104 51.87 -3.48 10.63
N ALA A 105 52.78 -3.47 11.60
CA ALA A 105 52.57 -3.23 13.01
C ALA A 105 52.19 -1.79 13.36
N ALA A 106 51.59 -1.66 14.54
CA ALA A 106 51.29 -0.42 15.22
C ALA A 106 52.52 0.47 15.44
N THR A 107 52.39 1.77 15.16
CA THR A 107 53.00 2.87 15.93
C THR A 107 52.28 4.20 15.66
N GLY A 108 51.96 4.95 16.72
CA GLY A 108 52.16 6.41 16.82
C GLY A 108 51.24 7.39 16.09
N GLY A 109 50.28 7.93 16.85
CA GLY A 109 49.64 9.27 16.83
C GLY A 109 49.85 10.28 15.69
N ARG A 110 48.71 10.80 15.16
CA ARG A 110 48.31 12.23 15.12
C ARG A 110 46.90 12.32 14.48
N GLU A 111 45.97 13.05 15.08
CA GLU A 111 44.69 13.39 14.44
C GLU A 111 44.89 14.34 13.25
N PRO A 112 44.14 14.15 12.16
CA PRO A 112 43.79 15.25 11.27
C PRO A 112 42.26 15.45 11.16
N SER A 113 41.86 16.66 11.57
CA SER A 113 40.85 17.56 10.97
C SER A 113 39.70 16.98 10.14
N ALA A 114 38.49 17.38 10.52
CA ALA A 114 37.22 17.21 9.81
C ALA A 114 37.31 17.65 8.33
N ALA A 115 37.35 16.66 7.45
CA ALA A 115 36.90 16.76 6.06
C ALA A 115 35.74 15.77 5.89
N ALA A 116 34.71 16.16 5.14
CA ALA A 116 33.58 15.29 4.83
C ALA A 116 34.07 13.91 4.35
N PRO A 117 33.51 12.79 4.83
CA PRO A 117 33.98 11.47 4.44
C PRO A 117 33.81 11.29 2.92
N PRO A 118 34.80 10.70 2.22
CA PRO A 118 34.62 10.34 0.82
C PRO A 118 33.46 9.35 0.71
N GLU A 119 32.66 9.51 -0.35
CA GLU A 119 31.53 8.65 -0.74
C GLU A 119 31.82 7.18 -0.42
N ARG A 120 31.17 6.64 0.62
CA ARG A 120 31.37 5.25 1.03
C ARG A 120 30.87 4.32 -0.08
N ASP A 121 31.77 3.45 -0.51
CA ASP A 121 31.63 2.36 -1.47
C ASP A 121 30.26 1.64 -1.35
N ARG A 122 29.33 1.93 -2.27
CA ARG A 122 28.03 1.24 -2.35
C ARG A 122 28.26 -0.21 -2.79
N GLY A 123 27.94 -1.16 -1.92
CA GLY A 123 28.25 -2.59 -2.13
C GLY A 123 27.56 -3.16 -3.38
N ARG A 124 28.27 -3.99 -4.15
CA ARG A 124 27.67 -4.74 -5.27
C ARG A 124 26.84 -5.91 -4.74
N TRP A 125 25.82 -6.31 -5.49
CA TRP A 125 24.96 -7.46 -5.24
C TRP A 125 25.09 -8.47 -6.37
N ALA A 126 24.90 -9.75 -6.07
CA ALA A 126 24.82 -10.82 -7.06
C ALA A 126 23.53 -11.62 -6.86
N VAL A 127 22.84 -11.92 -7.96
CA VAL A 127 21.66 -12.79 -7.99
C VAL A 127 21.92 -13.87 -9.02
N ARG A 128 21.75 -15.13 -8.63
CA ARG A 128 21.91 -16.25 -9.57
C ARG A 128 20.57 -16.65 -10.14
N LEU A 129 20.44 -16.57 -11.46
CA LEU A 129 19.27 -17.01 -12.21
C LEU A 129 19.57 -18.36 -12.86
N ARG A 130 18.60 -19.25 -12.85
CA ARG A 130 18.64 -20.57 -13.50
C ARG A 130 17.53 -20.61 -14.54
N ARG A 131 17.89 -20.84 -15.81
CA ARG A 131 16.91 -20.90 -16.92
C ARG A 131 15.91 -22.04 -16.65
N GLY A 132 14.64 -21.71 -16.51
CA GLY A 132 13.59 -22.73 -16.42
C GLY A 132 13.17 -23.28 -17.79
N PRO A 133 12.42 -24.39 -17.79
CA PRO A 133 12.10 -25.17 -18.99
C PRO A 133 11.10 -24.51 -19.95
N GLY A 134 10.48 -23.39 -19.58
CA GLY A 134 9.41 -22.73 -20.34
C GLY A 134 9.63 -21.25 -20.61
N SER A 135 10.88 -20.80 -20.79
CA SER A 135 11.18 -19.38 -21.04
C SER A 135 10.36 -18.84 -22.21
N ARG A 136 9.55 -17.79 -21.99
CA ARG A 136 8.80 -17.11 -23.05
C ARG A 136 9.77 -16.28 -23.88
N VAL A 137 10.49 -16.94 -24.80
CA VAL A 137 11.14 -16.23 -25.90
C VAL A 137 10.00 -15.82 -26.84
N ALA A 138 9.67 -14.54 -26.87
CA ALA A 138 8.82 -13.98 -27.91
C ALA A 138 9.57 -14.08 -29.24
N VAL A 139 9.51 -15.25 -29.89
CA VAL A 139 9.80 -15.35 -31.31
C VAL A 139 8.58 -14.77 -32.01
N ALA A 140 8.74 -13.62 -32.65
CA ALA A 140 7.75 -13.07 -33.54
C ALA A 140 7.47 -14.10 -34.66
N THR A 141 6.29 -14.73 -34.64
CA THR A 141 5.82 -15.54 -35.77
C THR A 141 4.40 -15.15 -36.17
N ASP A 142 4.35 -14.53 -37.35
CA ASP A 142 3.35 -14.57 -38.42
C ASP A 142 1.94 -13.97 -38.20
N PRO A 143 1.57 -12.87 -38.90
CA PRO A 143 0.27 -12.19 -38.77
C PRO A 143 -0.90 -12.80 -39.56
N HIS A 144 -0.80 -14.03 -40.05
CA HIS A 144 -1.88 -14.67 -40.82
C HIS A 144 -2.37 -15.99 -40.23
N ALA A 145 -3.33 -15.91 -39.31
CA ALA A 145 -4.24 -17.02 -39.01
C ALA A 145 -5.65 -16.52 -38.63
N THR A 146 -6.49 -16.43 -39.67
CA THR A 146 -7.96 -16.65 -39.71
C THR A 146 -8.92 -15.69 -39.00
N ARG A 147 -9.77 -15.05 -39.83
CA ARG A 147 -11.01 -14.32 -39.49
C ARG A 147 -12.12 -15.25 -38.96
N PRO A 148 -13.10 -14.71 -38.22
CA PRO A 148 -14.22 -15.47 -37.65
C PRO A 148 -15.36 -15.68 -38.66
N GLY A 149 -16.02 -16.85 -38.56
CA GLY A 149 -17.26 -17.17 -39.27
C GLY A 149 -18.49 -16.57 -38.59
N ALA A 150 -19.45 -16.10 -39.40
CA ALA A 150 -20.66 -15.43 -38.99
C ALA A 150 -21.89 -16.36 -38.90
N ALA A 151 -22.75 -16.07 -37.90
CA ALA A 151 -24.23 -16.18 -37.87
C ALA A 151 -24.87 -17.60 -37.88
N PRO A 152 -26.12 -17.82 -37.37
CA PRO A 152 -27.24 -16.86 -37.41
C PRO A 152 -28.24 -16.81 -36.22
N HIS A 153 -29.14 -15.84 -36.38
CA HIS A 153 -30.34 -15.48 -35.60
C HIS A 153 -31.29 -16.63 -35.21
N ALA A 154 -31.98 -16.48 -34.07
CA ALA A 154 -33.41 -16.80 -33.91
C ALA A 154 -34.08 -16.14 -32.68
N HIS A 155 -35.09 -15.32 -32.98
CA HIS A 155 -36.40 -15.09 -32.34
C HIS A 155 -36.61 -14.96 -30.81
N ALA A 156 -37.04 -13.73 -30.45
CA ALA A 156 -38.35 -13.36 -29.89
C ALA A 156 -39.02 -14.26 -28.83
N GLY A 157 -39.16 -13.71 -27.63
CA GLY A 157 -39.97 -14.25 -26.53
C GLY A 157 -40.38 -13.15 -25.56
N ASP A 158 -41.52 -12.56 -25.87
CA ASP A 158 -42.35 -11.60 -25.14
C ASP A 158 -42.48 -11.87 -23.62
N ARG A 159 -42.46 -10.82 -22.77
CA ARG A 159 -43.37 -10.63 -21.61
C ARG A 159 -43.05 -9.38 -20.76
N ARG A 160 -43.98 -8.42 -20.88
CA ARG A 160 -44.65 -7.63 -19.83
C ARG A 160 -43.86 -6.60 -19.00
N ALA A 161 -44.28 -5.36 -19.28
CA ALA A 161 -44.15 -4.16 -18.49
C ALA A 161 -44.79 -4.24 -17.09
N ALA A 162 -44.20 -3.49 -16.15
CA ALA A 162 -44.92 -2.79 -15.09
C ALA A 162 -44.18 -1.47 -14.78
N ALA A 163 -44.85 -0.36 -15.05
CA ALA A 163 -44.44 1.00 -14.71
C ALA A 163 -45.12 1.42 -13.38
N PRO A 164 -44.67 2.50 -12.72
CA PRO A 164 -44.84 2.74 -11.28
C PRO A 164 -46.14 3.47 -10.95
N GLY A 165 -46.67 3.20 -9.75
CA GLY A 165 -47.81 3.92 -9.19
C GLY A 165 -47.39 5.23 -8.53
N THR A 166 -47.96 6.33 -9.02
CA THR A 166 -47.90 7.69 -8.46
C THR A 166 -48.99 7.89 -7.42
N ALA A 167 -48.69 8.58 -6.30
CA ALA A 167 -49.69 9.23 -5.46
C ALA A 167 -49.16 10.60 -4.99
N THR A 168 -50.00 11.63 -5.10
CA THR A 168 -49.80 13.01 -4.63
C THR A 168 -51.14 13.48 -3.98
N PRO A 169 -51.21 14.66 -3.34
CA PRO A 169 -51.30 14.87 -1.90
C PRO A 169 -52.70 15.28 -1.39
N GLY A 170 -52.97 15.06 -0.11
CA GLY A 170 -54.20 15.49 0.58
C GLY A 170 -54.03 16.84 1.29
N THR A 171 -55.03 17.70 1.10
CA THR A 171 -55.15 19.11 1.47
C THR A 171 -55.58 19.39 2.92
N ALA A 172 -55.13 20.52 3.45
CA ALA A 172 -55.56 21.13 4.73
C ALA A 172 -56.83 21.99 4.59
N THR A 173 -57.59 22.16 5.67
CA THR A 173 -58.53 23.29 5.88
C THR A 173 -58.75 23.52 7.40
N PRO A 174 -58.95 24.78 7.87
CA PRO A 174 -58.65 25.22 9.24
C PRO A 174 -59.88 25.44 10.14
N GLY A 175 -59.66 25.52 11.46
CA GLY A 175 -60.70 25.80 12.47
C GLY A 175 -60.25 26.78 13.56
N THR A 176 -60.62 28.04 13.37
CA THR A 176 -61.08 29.08 14.32
C THR A 176 -60.64 29.06 15.80
N ALA A 177 -60.01 30.16 16.20
CA ALA A 177 -59.84 30.60 17.58
C ALA A 177 -61.09 31.34 18.12
N THR A 178 -61.35 31.25 19.44
CA THR A 178 -62.12 32.24 20.21
C THR A 178 -61.62 32.27 21.66
N PRO A 179 -61.52 33.44 22.33
CA PRO A 179 -60.66 33.64 23.51
C PRO A 179 -61.41 33.76 24.85
N GLY A 180 -60.67 33.53 25.94
CA GLY A 180 -60.85 34.21 27.22
C GLY A 180 -61.30 33.37 28.41
N THR A 181 -60.44 33.25 29.42
CA THR A 181 -60.64 33.84 30.77
C THR A 181 -59.46 33.48 31.67
N ALA A 182 -58.77 34.51 32.18
CA ALA A 182 -57.67 34.37 33.11
C ALA A 182 -58.20 34.17 34.54
N ALA A 183 -57.75 33.11 35.22
CA ALA A 183 -57.86 32.97 36.67
C ALA A 183 -56.50 33.30 37.30
N PRO A 184 -56.41 34.22 38.28
CA PRO A 184 -55.15 34.49 38.97
C PRO A 184 -54.94 33.43 40.06
N GLY A 185 -53.84 32.67 39.97
CA GLY A 185 -53.55 31.59 40.91
C GLY A 185 -52.06 31.42 41.12
N THR A 186 -51.56 32.11 42.16
CA THR A 186 -50.39 31.73 42.98
C THR A 186 -49.14 31.29 42.24
N ALA A 187 -48.25 32.24 41.97
CA ALA A 187 -46.85 31.95 41.73
C ALA A 187 -46.25 31.35 43.01
N ALA A 188 -46.16 30.02 43.06
CA ALA A 188 -45.14 29.38 43.87
C ALA A 188 -43.78 29.90 43.36
N PRO A 189 -42.86 30.35 44.22
CA PRO A 189 -41.51 30.64 43.78
C PRO A 189 -40.94 29.32 43.29
N GLY A 190 -40.89 29.17 41.96
CA GLY A 190 -40.21 28.06 41.33
C GLY A 190 -38.79 28.09 41.85
N ALA A 191 -38.45 27.12 42.71
CA ALA A 191 -37.08 26.80 43.00
C ALA A 191 -36.43 26.56 41.64
N ALA A 192 -35.61 27.51 41.19
CA ALA A 192 -34.76 27.29 40.05
C ALA A 192 -33.88 26.10 40.43
N ALA A 193 -34.24 24.92 39.93
CA ALA A 193 -33.32 23.81 39.89
C ALA A 193 -32.03 24.38 39.27
N PRO A 194 -30.85 24.21 39.89
CA PRO A 194 -29.62 24.71 39.30
C PRO A 194 -29.54 24.04 37.93
N GLY A 195 -29.79 24.84 36.89
CA GLY A 195 -29.92 24.35 35.53
C GLY A 195 -28.57 23.77 35.16
N GLY A 196 -28.50 22.44 35.04
CA GLY A 196 -27.34 21.80 34.44
C GLY A 196 -27.04 22.42 33.08
N PRO A 197 -25.82 22.25 32.57
CA PRO A 197 -25.50 22.74 31.23
C PRO A 197 -26.57 22.29 30.23
N PRO A 198 -26.99 23.17 29.30
CA PRO A 198 -28.01 22.79 28.34
C PRO A 198 -27.54 21.58 27.52
N PRO A 199 -28.47 20.71 27.09
CA PRO A 199 -28.10 19.52 26.34
C PRO A 199 -27.38 19.90 25.04
N PRO A 200 -26.57 18.97 24.48
CA PRO A 200 -25.95 19.18 23.19
C PRO A 200 -27.00 19.49 22.12
N PRO A 201 -26.69 20.32 21.11
CA PRO A 201 -27.63 20.61 20.04
C PRO A 201 -27.89 19.35 19.22
N LEU A 202 -29.17 19.12 18.90
CA LEU A 202 -29.58 18.09 17.95
C LEU A 202 -29.73 18.71 16.56
N ARG A 203 -29.28 17.99 15.53
CA ARG A 203 -29.53 18.37 14.12
C ARG A 203 -30.95 17.98 13.71
N ASP A 204 -31.33 18.44 12.52
CA ASP A 204 -32.63 18.15 11.90
C ASP A 204 -33.00 16.66 12.00
N GLY A 205 -34.26 16.40 12.34
CA GLY A 205 -34.75 15.03 12.56
C GLY A 205 -34.29 14.40 13.88
N GLY A 206 -33.79 15.19 14.84
CA GLY A 206 -33.40 14.71 16.16
C GLY A 206 -32.10 13.91 16.18
N ARG A 207 -31.25 14.09 15.17
CA ARG A 207 -29.96 13.38 15.07
C ARG A 207 -28.94 14.02 16.00
N PHE A 208 -28.24 13.20 16.77
CA PHE A 208 -27.13 13.63 17.62
C PHE A 208 -25.81 13.25 16.95
N HIS A 209 -25.04 14.24 16.49
CA HIS A 209 -23.79 14.03 15.76
C HIS A 209 -22.60 14.19 16.71
N THR A 210 -21.53 13.43 16.50
CA THR A 210 -20.24 13.54 17.21
C THR A 210 -19.68 14.95 17.14
N ALA A 211 -19.79 15.61 15.99
CA ALA A 211 -19.38 17.02 15.82
C ALA A 211 -20.10 17.99 16.78
N ASP A 212 -21.27 17.60 17.30
CA ASP A 212 -22.08 18.42 18.19
C ASP A 212 -21.96 18.01 19.66
N VAL A 213 -21.20 16.95 19.99
CA VAL A 213 -21.10 16.39 21.36
C VAL A 213 -20.62 17.42 22.39
N ARG A 214 -19.79 18.37 21.96
CA ARG A 214 -19.28 19.48 22.78
C ARG A 214 -20.09 20.78 22.65
N GLY A 215 -21.13 20.78 21.82
CA GLY A 215 -22.02 21.92 21.64
C GLY A 215 -22.84 22.21 22.90
N GLY A 216 -23.27 23.46 23.07
CA GLY A 216 -24.15 23.86 24.16
C GLY A 216 -23.54 23.81 25.57
N GLY A 217 -22.25 23.47 25.71
CA GLY A 217 -21.60 23.34 27.03
C GLY A 217 -21.93 22.05 27.79
N ALA A 218 -22.60 21.09 27.14
CA ALA A 218 -22.95 19.80 27.72
C ALA A 218 -21.74 18.91 28.03
N ALA A 219 -20.67 19.03 27.24
CA ALA A 219 -19.41 18.35 27.46
C ALA A 219 -18.26 19.37 27.55
N PRO A 220 -17.13 19.02 28.21
CA PRO A 220 -15.95 19.88 28.24
C PRO A 220 -15.45 20.21 26.83
N PRO A 221 -14.90 21.42 26.60
CA PRO A 221 -14.21 21.71 25.35
C PRO A 221 -13.03 20.76 25.14
N VAL A 222 -12.54 20.67 23.90
CA VAL A 222 -11.32 19.91 23.61
C VAL A 222 -10.17 20.55 24.39
N PRO A 223 -9.50 19.82 25.30
CA PRO A 223 -8.39 20.39 26.06
C PRO A 223 -7.18 20.56 25.14
N ASP A 224 -6.35 21.59 25.38
CA ASP A 224 -5.06 21.71 24.68
C ASP A 224 -4.09 20.61 25.10
N ALA A 225 -4.13 20.22 26.39
CA ALA A 225 -3.42 19.08 26.95
C ALA A 225 -4.26 18.43 28.06
N ALA A 226 -4.35 17.10 28.01
CA ALA A 226 -4.91 16.27 29.07
C ALA A 226 -3.81 15.73 29.99
N ALA A 227 -4.17 15.26 31.18
CA ALA A 227 -3.20 14.63 32.07
C ALA A 227 -2.69 13.32 31.43
N ARG A 228 -1.37 13.23 31.19
CA ARG A 228 -0.75 12.04 30.58
C ARG A 228 -1.07 10.75 31.34
N ALA A 229 -1.06 10.81 32.67
CA ALA A 229 -1.46 9.73 33.54
C ALA A 229 -2.96 9.85 33.86
N ALA A 230 -3.80 9.05 33.22
CA ALA A 230 -5.25 9.09 33.39
C ALA A 230 -5.91 7.72 33.22
N GLY A 231 -7.09 7.56 33.82
CA GLY A 231 -7.96 6.39 33.62
C GLY A 231 -8.69 6.42 32.27
N LEU A 232 -9.59 5.46 32.06
CA LEU A 232 -10.44 5.35 30.87
C LEU A 232 -11.79 6.07 31.01
N ALA A 233 -11.86 7.12 31.84
CA ALA A 233 -13.09 7.86 32.05
C ALA A 233 -13.55 8.46 30.70
N PRO A 234 -14.76 8.12 30.21
CA PRO A 234 -15.25 8.66 28.95
C PRO A 234 -15.55 10.15 29.07
N LEU A 235 -15.73 10.82 27.93
CA LEU A 235 -16.02 12.25 27.87
C LEU A 235 -17.21 12.63 28.79
N GLY A 236 -16.97 13.56 29.70
CA GLY A 236 -17.98 14.05 30.65
C GLY A 236 -18.15 13.20 31.91
N ALA A 237 -17.51 12.04 32.02
CA ALA A 237 -17.57 11.22 33.23
C ALA A 237 -16.65 11.75 34.34
N LEU A 238 -17.08 11.59 35.59
CA LEU A 238 -16.26 11.86 36.76
C LEU A 238 -15.45 10.61 37.12
N PRO A 239 -14.10 10.67 37.13
CA PRO A 239 -13.29 9.52 37.53
C PRO A 239 -13.43 9.25 39.03
N GLU A 240 -13.49 7.98 39.41
CA GLU A 240 -13.48 7.58 40.82
C GLU A 240 -12.09 7.81 41.44
N PRO A 241 -11.98 8.45 42.61
CA PRO A 241 -10.71 8.60 43.31
C PRO A 241 -10.04 7.25 43.58
N GLY A 242 -8.74 7.14 43.27
CA GLY A 242 -7.97 5.91 43.48
C GLY A 242 -8.03 4.89 42.33
N ALA A 243 -8.77 5.20 41.25
CA ALA A 243 -8.71 4.40 40.02
C ALA A 243 -7.29 4.33 39.45
N PRO A 244 -6.91 3.21 38.80
CA PRO A 244 -5.59 3.07 38.17
C PRO A 244 -5.42 4.08 37.03
N ALA A 245 -4.19 4.59 36.89
CA ALA A 245 -3.80 5.46 35.78
C ALA A 245 -3.07 4.65 34.70
N PHE A 246 -3.32 5.01 33.45
CA PHE A 246 -2.59 4.54 32.27
C PHE A 246 -1.71 5.67 31.74
N ASP A 247 -0.66 5.33 31.00
CA ASP A 247 0.20 6.30 30.31
C ASP A 247 -0.33 6.55 28.89
N TRP A 248 -0.69 7.79 28.56
CA TRP A 248 -1.22 8.19 27.26
C TRP A 248 -0.22 9.06 26.49
N PRO A 249 0.55 8.51 25.54
CA PRO A 249 1.51 9.28 24.75
C PRO A 249 0.88 10.44 23.97
N LEU A 250 -0.30 10.20 23.37
CA LEU A 250 -1.06 11.20 22.62
C LEU A 250 -2.11 11.84 23.52
N HIS A 251 -1.66 12.79 24.34
CA HIS A 251 -2.47 13.48 25.35
C HIS A 251 -2.60 14.98 25.09
N ARG A 252 -1.93 15.53 24.07
CA ARG A 252 -2.05 16.93 23.66
C ARG A 252 -2.76 17.05 22.33
N ARG A 253 -3.58 18.09 22.20
CA ARG A 253 -4.35 18.36 20.99
C ARG A 253 -3.46 18.52 19.76
N ASP A 254 -2.38 19.27 19.89
CA ASP A 254 -1.46 19.56 18.79
C ASP A 254 -0.75 18.32 18.22
N GLN A 255 -0.75 17.20 18.95
CA GLN A 255 -0.14 15.94 18.49
C GLN A 255 -1.04 15.14 17.54
N LEU A 256 -2.36 15.32 17.58
CA LEU A 256 -3.30 14.38 16.94
C LEU A 256 -4.55 15.02 16.31
N TRP A 257 -4.74 16.33 16.45
CA TRP A 257 -5.99 16.99 16.08
C TRP A 257 -6.04 17.45 14.62
N ALA A 258 -7.23 17.39 14.05
CA ALA A 258 -7.63 18.08 12.81
C ALA A 258 -8.93 18.83 13.12
N ASP A 259 -9.10 20.04 12.57
CA ASP A 259 -10.21 20.92 12.97
C ASP A 259 -11.60 20.34 12.63
N ASP A 260 -11.66 19.47 11.63
CA ASP A 260 -12.82 18.77 11.10
C ASP A 260 -12.88 17.27 11.46
N VAL A 261 -12.04 16.82 12.39
CA VAL A 261 -11.93 15.39 12.76
C VAL A 261 -13.27 14.77 13.17
N ALA A 262 -14.12 15.53 13.86
CA ALA A 262 -15.42 15.05 14.30
C ALA A 262 -16.42 14.87 13.13
N GLU A 263 -16.35 15.74 12.12
CA GLU A 263 -17.16 15.59 10.90
C GLU A 263 -16.67 14.42 10.06
N LEU A 264 -15.35 14.22 9.99
CA LEU A 264 -14.75 13.08 9.32
C LEU A 264 -15.12 11.75 9.99
N ALA A 265 -15.15 11.69 11.32
CA ALA A 265 -15.60 10.51 12.06
C ALA A 265 -17.09 10.17 11.77
N GLU A 266 -17.95 11.18 11.69
CA GLU A 266 -19.35 11.00 11.29
C GLU A 266 -19.48 10.49 9.85
N GLN A 267 -18.74 11.08 8.92
CA GLN A 267 -18.74 10.66 7.51
C GLN A 267 -18.24 9.23 7.35
N ALA A 268 -17.14 8.86 8.02
CA ALA A 268 -16.61 7.51 8.00
C ALA A 268 -17.68 6.50 8.40
N THR A 269 -18.44 6.77 9.46
CA THR A 269 -19.53 5.88 9.91
C THR A 269 -20.70 5.85 8.93
N ALA A 270 -21.09 6.99 8.36
CA ALA A 270 -22.25 7.08 7.49
C ALA A 270 -22.03 6.49 6.07
N GLU A 271 -20.78 6.48 5.60
CA GLU A 271 -20.43 6.09 4.24
C GLU A 271 -19.87 4.66 4.12
N GLN A 272 -20.03 3.84 5.16
CA GLN A 272 -19.62 2.43 5.16
C GLN A 272 -20.25 1.63 4.00
N TRP A 273 -19.50 0.65 3.50
CA TRP A 273 -19.91 -0.24 2.40
C TRP A 273 -19.45 -1.67 2.68
N ASP A 274 -20.07 -2.65 2.04
CA ASP A 274 -19.80 -4.07 2.21
C ASP A 274 -19.05 -4.62 0.98
N ALA A 275 -17.81 -5.08 1.17
CA ALA A 275 -16.99 -5.61 0.08
C ALA A 275 -17.54 -6.89 -0.56
N THR A 276 -18.46 -7.59 0.10
CA THR A 276 -19.18 -8.75 -0.45
C THR A 276 -20.41 -8.32 -1.24
N ALA A 277 -21.22 -7.40 -0.71
CA ALA A 277 -22.54 -7.07 -1.26
C ALA A 277 -22.52 -5.90 -2.27
N ASP A 278 -21.68 -4.90 -2.06
CA ASP A 278 -21.67 -3.66 -2.86
C ASP A 278 -20.76 -3.73 -4.10
N VAL A 279 -19.95 -4.78 -4.21
CA VAL A 279 -19.14 -5.07 -5.40
C VAL A 279 -19.86 -6.10 -6.26
N PRO A 280 -20.08 -5.84 -7.57
CA PRO A 280 -20.81 -6.74 -8.46
C PRO A 280 -19.94 -7.93 -8.90
N TRP A 281 -19.58 -8.82 -7.97
CA TRP A 281 -18.65 -9.93 -8.21
C TRP A 281 -19.07 -10.89 -9.34
N ALA A 282 -20.37 -11.02 -9.60
CA ALA A 282 -20.88 -11.82 -10.72
C ALA A 282 -20.43 -11.28 -12.09
N GLU A 283 -20.05 -10.00 -12.17
CA GLU A 283 -19.57 -9.34 -13.39
C GLU A 283 -18.04 -9.45 -13.56
N ALA A 284 -17.33 -10.03 -12.58
CA ALA A 284 -15.90 -10.38 -12.69
C ALA A 284 -15.73 -11.65 -13.55
N GLY A 285 -15.96 -11.51 -14.86
CA GLY A 285 -15.84 -12.59 -15.83
C GLY A 285 -14.39 -13.06 -16.06
N ARG A 286 -14.23 -14.18 -16.78
CA ARG A 286 -12.89 -14.68 -17.16
C ARG A 286 -12.21 -13.70 -18.11
N LEU A 287 -11.08 -13.14 -17.69
CA LEU A 287 -10.24 -12.28 -18.51
C LEU A 287 -9.30 -13.11 -19.40
N ALA A 288 -8.80 -12.49 -20.46
CA ALA A 288 -7.69 -13.03 -21.24
C ALA A 288 -6.44 -13.12 -20.37
N GLU A 289 -5.67 -14.21 -20.51
CA GLU A 289 -4.57 -14.56 -19.60
C GLU A 289 -3.58 -13.40 -19.29
N PRO A 290 -3.14 -12.57 -20.26
CA PRO A 290 -2.24 -11.45 -19.95
C PRO A 290 -2.89 -10.36 -19.10
N LEU A 291 -4.17 -10.04 -19.36
CA LEU A 291 -4.92 -9.05 -18.62
C LEU A 291 -5.32 -9.57 -17.24
N ASP A 292 -5.67 -10.84 -17.13
CA ASP A 292 -5.95 -11.54 -15.88
C ASP A 292 -4.76 -11.45 -14.91
N ARG A 293 -3.55 -11.75 -15.39
CA ARG A 293 -2.31 -11.59 -14.61
C ARG A 293 -2.02 -10.15 -14.24
N ALA A 294 -2.21 -9.21 -15.16
CA ALA A 294 -1.98 -7.79 -14.91
C ALA A 294 -2.89 -7.27 -13.79
N VAL A 295 -4.19 -7.62 -13.83
CA VAL A 295 -5.13 -7.31 -12.74
C VAL A 295 -4.67 -7.99 -11.45
N GLY A 296 -4.35 -9.28 -11.46
CA GLY A 296 -3.88 -10.00 -10.27
C GLY A 296 -2.69 -9.31 -9.61
N GLN A 297 -1.67 -8.93 -10.40
CA GLN A 297 -0.48 -8.26 -9.90
C GLN A 297 -0.77 -6.85 -9.35
N VAL A 298 -1.60 -6.05 -10.01
CA VAL A 298 -1.97 -4.71 -9.53
C VAL A 298 -2.81 -4.79 -8.25
N MET A 299 -3.78 -5.71 -8.18
CA MET A 299 -4.59 -5.91 -6.98
C MET A 299 -3.76 -6.43 -5.81
N THR A 300 -2.81 -7.34 -6.05
CA THR A 300 -1.86 -7.78 -5.02
C THR A 300 -0.99 -6.64 -4.52
N PHE A 301 -0.50 -5.78 -5.42
CA PHE A 301 0.25 -4.58 -5.02
C PHE A 301 -0.60 -3.67 -4.15
N ILE A 302 -1.82 -3.32 -4.59
CA ILE A 302 -2.71 -2.43 -3.82
C ILE A 302 -2.97 -3.05 -2.44
N ALA A 303 -3.44 -4.29 -2.37
CA ALA A 303 -3.72 -4.99 -1.10
C ALA A 303 -2.51 -5.02 -0.14
N GLN A 304 -1.30 -5.18 -0.67
CA GLN A 304 -0.07 -5.13 0.13
C GLN A 304 0.13 -3.76 0.80
N ASN A 305 -0.14 -2.67 0.08
CA ASN A 305 -0.05 -1.31 0.59
C ASN A 305 -1.16 -1.03 1.63
N GLU A 306 -2.38 -1.54 1.41
CA GLU A 306 -3.49 -1.39 2.36
C GLU A 306 -3.19 -2.02 3.74
N TYR A 307 -2.38 -3.08 3.81
CA TYR A 307 -1.94 -3.60 5.11
C TYR A 307 -1.12 -2.60 5.91
N ALA A 308 -0.22 -1.85 5.27
CA ALA A 308 0.53 -0.81 5.96
C ALA A 308 -0.38 0.38 6.32
N ALA A 309 -1.26 0.80 5.39
CA ALA A 309 -2.25 1.83 5.63
C ALA A 309 -3.20 1.48 6.78
N LEU A 310 -3.46 0.19 7.01
CA LEU A 310 -4.19 -0.31 8.18
C LEU A 310 -3.34 -0.26 9.46
N TYR A 311 -2.14 -0.85 9.43
CA TYR A 311 -1.34 -1.06 10.64
C TYR A 311 -0.76 0.22 11.23
N VAL A 312 -0.38 1.20 10.40
CA VAL A 312 0.18 2.48 10.86
C VAL A 312 -0.81 3.24 11.76
N PRO A 313 -2.04 3.60 11.32
CA PRO A 313 -3.01 4.27 12.19
C PRO A 313 -3.46 3.37 13.36
N ALA A 314 -3.57 2.05 13.16
CA ALA A 314 -3.92 1.12 14.23
C ALA A 314 -2.92 1.14 15.40
N ALA A 315 -1.63 1.37 15.13
CA ALA A 315 -0.60 1.46 16.17
C ALA A 315 -0.81 2.68 17.11
N PHE A 316 -1.53 3.72 16.66
CA PHE A 316 -1.80 4.91 17.45
C PHE A 316 -3.10 4.83 18.26
N LEU A 317 -4.06 3.99 17.89
CA LEU A 317 -5.31 3.78 18.62
C LEU A 317 -5.14 3.61 20.14
N PRO A 318 -4.25 2.71 20.65
CA PRO A 318 -4.09 2.51 22.09
C PRO A 318 -3.35 3.65 22.80
N GLN A 319 -2.90 4.67 22.07
CA GLN A 319 -2.11 5.79 22.61
C GLN A 319 -2.95 7.07 22.79
N VAL A 320 -4.12 7.15 22.14
CA VAL A 320 -5.01 8.32 22.17
C VAL A 320 -5.68 8.43 23.53
N HIS A 321 -5.45 9.56 24.20
CA HIS A 321 -6.10 9.84 25.48
C HIS A 321 -7.63 9.90 25.32
N PRO A 322 -8.44 9.33 26.24
CA PRO A 322 -9.92 9.36 26.21
C PRO A 322 -10.59 10.74 26.19
N ALA A 323 -9.80 11.82 26.26
CA ALA A 323 -10.30 13.20 26.19
C ALA A 323 -10.50 13.66 24.74
N TYR A 324 -10.01 12.88 23.77
CA TYR A 324 -10.10 13.13 22.33
C TYR A 324 -10.88 12.00 21.61
N PRO A 325 -12.12 11.68 22.04
CA PRO A 325 -12.90 10.60 21.44
C PRO A 325 -13.12 10.79 19.93
N GLU A 326 -13.21 12.04 19.44
CA GLU A 326 -13.41 12.32 18.02
C GLU A 326 -12.25 11.83 17.16
N ALA A 327 -11.01 12.02 17.63
CA ALA A 327 -9.82 11.51 16.96
C ALA A 327 -9.72 9.98 17.06
N LEU A 328 -10.11 9.40 18.20
CA LEU A 328 -10.16 7.95 18.37
C LEU A 328 -11.19 7.30 17.43
N GLN A 329 -12.39 7.90 17.31
CA GLN A 329 -13.45 7.46 16.41
C GLN A 329 -13.04 7.59 14.95
N TRP A 330 -12.39 8.69 14.57
CA TRP A 330 -11.81 8.86 13.25
C TRP A 330 -10.79 7.76 12.93
N LEU A 331 -9.78 7.55 13.79
CA LEU A 331 -8.76 6.52 13.58
C LEU A 331 -9.36 5.11 13.48
N ALA A 332 -10.37 4.81 14.29
CA ALA A 332 -11.07 3.53 14.21
C ALA A 332 -11.83 3.36 12.88
N GLY A 333 -12.46 4.44 12.40
CA GLY A 333 -13.10 4.48 11.08
C GLY A 333 -12.09 4.28 9.95
N HIS A 334 -10.97 5.02 9.98
CA HIS A 334 -9.87 4.86 9.02
C HIS A 334 -9.36 3.41 8.99
N VAL A 335 -9.01 2.83 10.15
CA VAL A 335 -8.57 1.41 10.22
C VAL A 335 -9.62 0.44 9.66
N HIS A 336 -10.91 0.73 9.84
CA HIS A 336 -11.97 -0.13 9.31
C HIS A 336 -12.11 0.00 7.79
N ASP A 337 -11.97 1.20 7.24
CA ASP A 337 -11.94 1.45 5.81
C ASP A 337 -10.79 0.66 5.17
N GLU A 338 -9.58 0.72 5.73
CA GLU A 338 -8.42 -0.03 5.22
C GLU A 338 -8.59 -1.56 5.33
N ALA A 339 -9.29 -2.05 6.35
CA ALA A 339 -9.60 -3.47 6.46
C ALA A 339 -10.46 -3.94 5.27
N ARG A 340 -11.39 -3.10 4.80
CA ARG A 340 -12.20 -3.39 3.61
C ARG A 340 -11.41 -3.23 2.32
N HIS A 341 -10.45 -2.30 2.26
CA HIS A 341 -9.55 -2.19 1.12
C HIS A 341 -8.70 -3.47 0.96
N VAL A 342 -8.08 -3.94 2.06
CA VAL A 342 -7.39 -5.24 2.10
C VAL A 342 -8.32 -6.35 1.61
N GLU A 343 -9.54 -6.42 2.14
CA GLU A 343 -10.51 -7.46 1.78
C GLU A 343 -10.87 -7.44 0.29
N VAL A 344 -11.28 -6.29 -0.25
CA VAL A 344 -11.79 -6.17 -1.62
C VAL A 344 -10.71 -6.45 -2.65
N PHE A 345 -9.50 -5.93 -2.46
CA PHE A 345 -8.41 -6.10 -3.40
C PHE A 345 -7.82 -7.52 -3.31
N THR A 346 -7.79 -8.12 -2.11
CA THR A 346 -7.44 -9.53 -1.96
C THR A 346 -8.45 -10.44 -2.66
N LYS A 347 -9.76 -10.22 -2.44
CA LYS A 347 -10.81 -10.96 -3.15
C LYS A 347 -10.67 -10.85 -4.66
N ARG A 348 -10.44 -9.63 -5.18
CA ARG A 348 -10.26 -9.44 -6.62
C ARG A 348 -9.01 -10.12 -7.16
N ALA A 349 -7.89 -10.08 -6.43
CA ALA A 349 -6.66 -10.78 -6.81
C ALA A 349 -6.86 -12.30 -6.85
N LEU A 350 -7.59 -12.88 -5.88
CA LEU A 350 -7.86 -14.32 -5.80
C LEU A 350 -8.79 -14.86 -6.90
N LEU A 351 -9.55 -13.98 -7.57
CA LEU A 351 -10.34 -14.36 -8.75
C LEU A 351 -9.48 -14.55 -10.01
N CYS A 352 -8.25 -14.01 -10.02
CA CYS A 352 -7.30 -14.24 -11.11
C CYS A 352 -6.71 -15.66 -11.02
N ARG A 353 -6.26 -16.19 -12.16
CA ARG A 353 -5.81 -17.58 -12.29
C ARG A 353 -4.47 -17.84 -11.61
N GLU A 354 -3.60 -16.84 -11.61
CA GLU A 354 -2.25 -16.91 -11.08
C GLU A 354 -2.09 -15.88 -9.96
N PRO A 355 -1.38 -16.22 -8.88
CA PRO A 355 -1.11 -15.27 -7.80
C PRO A 355 -0.22 -14.12 -8.28
N GLY A 356 -0.54 -12.90 -7.84
CA GLY A 356 0.38 -11.77 -7.92
C GLY A 356 1.55 -11.94 -6.95
N HIS A 357 2.62 -11.20 -7.19
CA HIS A 357 3.81 -11.21 -6.35
C HIS A 357 3.78 -10.05 -5.37
N ALA A 358 3.91 -10.35 -4.07
CA ALA A 358 4.31 -9.37 -3.07
C ALA A 358 5.78 -9.00 -3.32
N LEU A 359 6.03 -7.75 -3.66
CA LEU A 359 7.35 -7.32 -4.12
C LEU A 359 8.22 -6.93 -2.93
N ALA A 360 9.47 -7.40 -2.91
CA ALA A 360 10.41 -7.09 -1.83
C ALA A 360 10.75 -5.59 -1.74
N ALA A 361 10.76 -4.88 -2.87
CA ALA A 361 10.90 -3.44 -2.90
C ALA A 361 9.71 -2.74 -2.20
N THR A 362 8.49 -3.21 -2.46
CA THR A 362 7.29 -2.74 -1.77
C THR A 362 7.36 -3.03 -0.27
N GLU A 363 7.68 -4.27 0.14
CA GLU A 363 7.86 -4.62 1.56
C GLU A 363 8.86 -3.70 2.28
N LEU A 364 10.00 -3.39 1.63
CA LEU A 364 10.99 -2.48 2.19
C LEU A 364 10.43 -1.07 2.38
N SER A 365 9.69 -0.55 1.39
CA SER A 365 9.02 0.74 1.51
C SER A 365 7.99 0.76 2.64
N LEU A 366 7.12 -0.24 2.70
CA LEU A 366 6.08 -0.37 3.73
C LEU A 366 6.67 -0.50 5.13
N ARG A 367 7.75 -1.27 5.27
CA ARG A 367 8.47 -1.39 6.54
C ARG A 367 8.89 -0.03 7.09
N THR A 368 9.33 0.88 6.23
CA THR A 368 9.74 2.23 6.69
C THR A 368 8.57 3.11 7.13
N LEU A 369 7.31 2.81 6.74
CA LEU A 369 6.13 3.46 7.32
C LEU A 369 5.83 2.90 8.71
N LEU A 370 5.91 1.58 8.87
CA LEU A 370 5.64 0.91 10.15
C LEU A 370 6.64 1.26 11.26
N ASP A 371 7.88 1.61 10.88
CA ASP A 371 8.91 2.06 11.81
C ASP A 371 8.76 3.56 12.20
N GLU A 372 7.81 4.30 11.63
CA GLU A 372 7.51 5.68 12.06
C GLU A 372 6.58 5.66 13.29
N HIS A 373 6.95 6.41 14.31
CA HIS A 373 6.30 6.37 15.63
C HIS A 373 5.81 7.75 16.08
N ASP A 374 6.13 8.82 15.36
CA ASP A 374 5.52 10.12 15.56
C ASP A 374 4.23 10.22 14.72
N PHE A 375 3.12 10.60 15.35
CA PHE A 375 1.80 10.63 14.72
C PHE A 375 1.74 11.60 13.53
N THR A 376 2.30 12.81 13.68
CA THR A 376 2.25 13.83 12.64
C THR A 376 3.18 13.48 11.47
N ASN A 377 4.35 12.91 11.75
CA ASN A 377 5.22 12.36 10.71
C ASN A 377 4.52 11.23 9.95
N ALA A 378 3.91 10.28 10.67
CA ALA A 378 3.16 9.19 10.07
C ALA A 378 2.01 9.74 9.19
N ALA A 379 1.27 10.74 9.66
CA ALA A 379 0.20 11.36 8.88
C ALA A 379 0.69 12.07 7.60
N LEU A 380 1.87 12.70 7.64
CA LEU A 380 2.49 13.26 6.42
C LEU A 380 2.89 12.14 5.45
N LEU A 381 3.62 11.14 5.93
CA LEU A 381 4.18 10.07 5.09
C LEU A 381 3.07 9.18 4.51
N LEU A 382 2.11 8.76 5.32
CA LEU A 382 1.00 7.93 4.91
C LEU A 382 -0.08 8.75 4.21
N ASN A 383 -0.79 9.63 4.92
CA ASN A 383 -2.01 10.24 4.40
C ASN A 383 -1.75 11.24 3.26
N VAL A 384 -0.75 12.12 3.43
CA VAL A 384 -0.52 13.19 2.44
C VAL A 384 0.28 12.69 1.23
N LEU A 385 1.33 11.91 1.47
CA LEU A 385 2.25 11.44 0.43
C LEU A 385 1.83 10.09 -0.17
N GLY A 386 1.63 9.06 0.66
CA GLY A 386 1.25 7.70 0.26
C GLY A 386 -0.18 7.60 -0.29
N GLU A 387 -1.18 7.65 0.58
CA GLU A 387 -2.63 7.62 0.26
C GLU A 387 -3.00 8.71 -0.76
N GLY A 388 -2.39 9.89 -0.65
CA GLY A 388 -2.53 10.95 -1.65
C GLY A 388 -2.16 10.50 -3.06
N THR A 389 -1.11 9.70 -3.20
CA THR A 389 -0.73 9.08 -4.48
C THR A 389 -1.74 8.00 -4.89
N PHE A 390 -2.23 7.20 -3.94
CA PHE A 390 -3.26 6.17 -4.17
C PHE A 390 -4.58 6.74 -4.70
N LEU A 391 -4.97 7.97 -4.34
CA LEU A 391 -6.13 8.64 -4.94
C LEU A 391 -6.08 8.72 -6.47
N ASP A 392 -4.89 8.91 -7.03
CA ASP A 392 -4.72 8.99 -8.48
C ASP A 392 -4.63 7.59 -9.08
N LEU A 393 -3.99 6.64 -8.38
CA LEU A 393 -3.92 5.22 -8.78
C LEU A 393 -5.29 4.57 -8.84
N LEU A 394 -6.10 4.69 -7.79
CA LEU A 394 -7.42 4.08 -7.70
C LEU A 394 -8.35 4.63 -8.79
N ARG A 395 -8.29 5.94 -9.06
CA ARG A 395 -9.05 6.56 -10.15
C ARG A 395 -8.59 6.07 -11.53
N PHE A 396 -7.29 5.83 -11.70
CA PHE A 396 -6.76 5.23 -12.92
C PHE A 396 -7.25 3.80 -13.10
N VAL A 397 -7.19 2.99 -12.04
CA VAL A 397 -7.70 1.62 -12.01
C VAL A 397 -9.20 1.60 -12.30
N GLU A 398 -9.99 2.48 -11.68
CA GLU A 398 -11.43 2.60 -11.95
C GLU A 398 -11.70 2.90 -13.43
N ARG A 399 -11.00 3.89 -14.00
CA ARG A 399 -11.19 4.32 -15.39
C ARG A 399 -10.84 3.23 -16.41
N HIS A 400 -9.79 2.44 -16.12
CA HIS A 400 -9.27 1.42 -17.01
C HIS A 400 -9.65 0.00 -16.60
N ALA A 401 -10.56 -0.14 -15.63
CA ALA A 401 -10.99 -1.43 -15.12
C ALA A 401 -11.51 -2.31 -16.25
N PRO A 402 -11.07 -3.58 -16.34
CA PRO A 402 -11.50 -4.48 -17.40
C PRO A 402 -12.91 -5.06 -17.15
N ASP A 403 -13.43 -4.88 -15.95
CA ASP A 403 -14.74 -5.36 -15.53
C ASP A 403 -15.37 -4.43 -14.46
N PRO A 404 -16.71 -4.45 -14.30
CA PRO A 404 -17.42 -3.60 -13.35
C PRO A 404 -17.08 -3.86 -11.87
N ALA A 405 -16.68 -5.10 -11.51
CA ALA A 405 -16.28 -5.43 -10.15
C ALA A 405 -14.98 -4.70 -9.75
N THR A 406 -13.99 -4.72 -10.64
CA THR A 406 -12.72 -3.99 -10.46
C THR A 406 -12.95 -2.49 -10.39
N ALA A 407 -13.83 -1.95 -11.24
CA ALA A 407 -14.20 -0.53 -11.22
C ALA A 407 -14.88 -0.14 -9.90
N ALA A 408 -15.82 -0.96 -9.41
CA ALA A 408 -16.52 -0.71 -8.16
C ALA A 408 -15.60 -0.75 -6.95
N ALA A 409 -14.71 -1.75 -6.86
CA ALA A 409 -13.72 -1.85 -5.79
C ALA A 409 -12.84 -0.60 -5.72
N ALA A 410 -12.28 -0.17 -6.86
CA ALA A 410 -11.43 1.01 -6.92
C ALA A 410 -12.18 2.32 -6.60
N ARG A 411 -13.43 2.45 -7.06
CA ARG A 411 -14.27 3.63 -6.76
C ARG A 411 -14.63 3.75 -5.28
N LEU A 412 -14.99 2.63 -4.65
CA LEU A 412 -15.37 2.60 -3.23
C LEU A 412 -14.17 2.92 -2.35
N ALA A 413 -13.02 2.30 -2.60
CA ALA A 413 -11.77 2.64 -1.93
C ALA A 413 -11.36 4.11 -2.17
N HIS A 414 -11.49 4.60 -3.42
CA HIS A 414 -11.18 5.99 -3.75
C HIS A 414 -11.99 7.00 -2.93
N ARG A 415 -13.27 6.71 -2.68
CA ARG A 415 -14.12 7.56 -1.84
C ARG A 415 -13.59 7.65 -0.42
N ASP A 416 -13.16 6.52 0.14
CA ASP A 416 -12.63 6.42 1.50
C ASP A 416 -11.28 7.14 1.62
N GLU A 417 -10.37 6.90 0.67
CA GLU A 417 -9.08 7.58 0.56
C GLU A 417 -9.19 9.11 0.50
N ARG A 418 -10.28 9.65 -0.06
CA ARG A 418 -10.47 11.10 -0.09
C ARG A 418 -10.62 11.66 1.32
N ARG A 419 -11.25 10.91 2.24
CA ARG A 419 -11.38 11.30 3.65
C ARG A 419 -10.04 11.16 4.35
N HIS A 420 -9.30 10.08 4.12
CA HIS A 420 -8.00 9.85 4.76
C HIS A 420 -6.98 10.95 4.40
N VAL A 421 -6.87 11.27 3.11
CA VAL A 421 -6.01 12.35 2.61
C VAL A 421 -6.45 13.71 3.15
N HIS A 422 -7.76 13.97 3.23
CA HIS A 422 -8.29 15.21 3.77
C HIS A 422 -7.92 15.40 5.24
N PHE A 423 -8.05 14.34 6.05
CA PHE A 423 -7.56 14.32 7.43
C PHE A 423 -6.07 14.66 7.49
N GLY A 424 -5.22 13.98 6.71
CA GLY A 424 -3.78 14.22 6.69
C GLY A 424 -3.42 15.68 6.39
N ILE A 425 -4.08 16.28 5.40
CA ILE A 425 -3.88 17.69 5.04
C ILE A 425 -4.32 18.61 6.18
N SER A 426 -5.49 18.36 6.78
CA SER A 426 -6.06 19.15 7.87
C SER A 426 -5.17 19.08 9.12
N HIS A 427 -4.75 17.87 9.52
CA HIS A 427 -3.88 17.63 10.66
C HIS A 427 -2.50 18.28 10.49
N VAL A 428 -1.82 18.07 9.35
CA VAL A 428 -0.50 18.67 9.10
C VAL A 428 -0.59 20.20 9.07
N ARG A 429 -1.65 20.76 8.50
CA ARG A 429 -1.89 22.22 8.53
C ARG A 429 -2.05 22.75 9.94
N HIS A 430 -2.85 22.07 10.76
CA HIS A 430 -3.04 22.41 12.17
C HIS A 430 -1.69 22.38 12.92
N ALA A 431 -0.90 21.31 12.75
CA ALA A 431 0.39 21.16 13.39
C ALA A 431 1.41 22.24 12.96
N LEU A 432 1.47 22.58 11.67
CA LEU A 432 2.35 23.64 11.16
C LEU A 432 1.93 25.06 11.61
N ALA A 433 0.65 25.28 11.87
CA ALA A 433 0.17 26.55 12.40
C ALA A 433 0.51 26.72 13.89
N GLY A 434 0.57 25.61 14.65
CA GLY A 434 0.88 25.61 16.08
C GLY A 434 2.36 25.63 16.43
N ASP A 435 3.23 25.12 15.56
CA ASP A 435 4.66 24.94 15.84
C ASP A 435 5.54 25.17 14.59
N PRO A 436 6.30 26.28 14.51
CA PRO A 436 7.20 26.56 13.39
C PRO A 436 8.33 25.52 13.22
N GLU A 437 8.78 24.86 14.29
CA GLU A 437 9.82 23.83 14.22
C GLU A 437 9.31 22.52 13.60
N ARG A 438 7.99 22.30 13.64
CA ARG A 438 7.31 21.13 13.06
C ARG A 438 7.66 20.92 11.59
N ARG A 439 7.83 22.01 10.84
CA ARG A 439 8.23 21.96 9.43
C ARG A 439 9.56 21.23 9.24
N ALA A 440 10.56 21.53 10.06
CA ALA A 440 11.88 20.92 9.94
C ALA A 440 11.84 19.42 10.30
N ALA A 441 11.06 19.05 11.33
CA ALA A 441 10.86 17.66 11.72
C ALA A 441 10.19 16.84 10.59
N LEU A 442 9.13 17.37 9.98
CA LEU A 442 8.41 16.73 8.89
C LEU A 442 9.29 16.55 7.63
N VAL A 443 10.10 17.56 7.29
CA VAL A 443 11.08 17.45 6.21
C VAL A 443 12.14 16.40 6.52
N SER A 444 12.65 16.37 7.76
CA SER A 444 13.61 15.36 8.20
C SER A 444 13.04 13.94 8.13
N ALA A 445 11.78 13.73 8.50
CA ALA A 445 11.13 12.42 8.39
C ALA A 445 11.07 11.94 6.92
N ALA A 446 10.70 12.82 5.99
CA ALA A 446 10.69 12.51 4.56
C ALA A 446 12.11 12.23 4.01
N GLU A 447 13.11 13.00 4.43
CA GLU A 447 14.51 12.77 4.07
C GLU A 447 15.03 11.42 4.59
N GLN A 448 14.74 11.07 5.84
CA GLN A 448 15.15 9.81 6.45
C GLN A 448 14.50 8.62 5.74
N ARG A 449 13.22 8.72 5.38
CA ARG A 449 12.53 7.72 4.57
C ARG A 449 13.20 7.58 3.20
N ALA A 450 13.38 8.69 2.48
CA ALA A 450 14.02 8.68 1.16
C ALA A 450 15.44 8.10 1.23
N ALA A 451 16.22 8.41 2.26
CA ALA A 451 17.56 7.88 2.46
C ALA A 451 17.57 6.35 2.60
N LYS A 452 16.61 5.77 3.35
CA LYS A 452 16.46 4.31 3.49
C LYS A 452 16.06 3.62 2.17
N LEU A 453 15.46 4.37 1.25
CA LEU A 453 14.92 3.88 -0.01
C LEU A 453 15.73 4.36 -1.24
N THR A 454 16.89 4.99 -1.04
CA THR A 454 17.73 5.56 -2.13
C THR A 454 18.12 4.52 -3.20
N GLU A 455 18.11 3.23 -2.85
CA GLU A 455 18.43 2.14 -3.76
C GLU A 455 17.22 1.60 -4.52
N LEU A 456 16.01 2.06 -4.21
CA LEU A 456 14.77 1.84 -4.97
C LEU A 456 14.59 2.97 -5.98
N THR A 457 14.34 2.61 -7.24
CA THR A 457 14.15 3.59 -8.30
C THR A 457 12.81 3.38 -9.00
N GLY A 458 11.89 4.32 -8.79
CA GLY A 458 10.62 4.39 -9.50
C GLY A 458 9.66 3.23 -9.18
N LEU A 459 8.62 3.13 -10.00
CA LEU A 459 7.69 2.01 -9.94
C LEU A 459 8.40 0.71 -10.27
N SER A 460 8.05 -0.36 -9.54
CA SER A 460 8.44 -1.70 -9.96
C SER A 460 7.98 -1.94 -11.41
N PRO A 461 8.82 -2.53 -12.26
CA PRO A 461 8.47 -2.82 -13.66
C PRO A 461 7.24 -3.69 -13.78
N LEU A 462 7.02 -4.60 -12.84
CA LEU A 462 5.86 -5.49 -12.79
C LEU A 462 4.56 -4.73 -12.58
N LEU A 463 4.61 -3.68 -11.76
CA LEU A 463 3.48 -2.79 -11.55
C LEU A 463 3.28 -1.89 -12.79
N THR A 464 4.35 -1.33 -13.34
CA THR A 464 4.29 -0.50 -14.55
C THR A 464 3.71 -1.26 -15.75
N GLU A 465 4.17 -2.49 -15.95
CA GLU A 465 3.66 -3.40 -16.99
C GLU A 465 2.19 -3.74 -16.73
N GLY A 466 1.84 -4.13 -15.50
CA GLY A 466 0.46 -4.44 -15.12
C GLY A 466 -0.50 -3.29 -15.40
N LEU A 467 -0.16 -2.07 -14.97
CA LEU A 467 -0.95 -0.87 -15.22
C LEU A 467 -1.04 -0.55 -16.73
N THR A 468 0.05 -0.76 -17.47
CA THR A 468 0.06 -0.56 -18.93
C THR A 468 -0.89 -1.53 -19.63
N ILE A 469 -0.87 -2.81 -19.25
CA ILE A 469 -1.74 -3.83 -19.84
C ILE A 469 -3.21 -3.58 -19.48
N ILE A 470 -3.50 -3.19 -18.24
CA ILE A 470 -4.86 -2.80 -17.82
C ILE A 470 -5.35 -1.62 -18.66
N ALA A 471 -4.55 -0.56 -18.79
CA ALA A 471 -4.92 0.62 -19.57
C ALA A 471 -5.06 0.34 -21.08
N ALA A 472 -4.25 -0.55 -21.63
CA ALA A 472 -4.29 -0.95 -23.03
C ALA A 472 -5.50 -1.85 -23.36
N GLY A 473 -5.94 -2.66 -22.40
CA GLY A 473 -7.00 -3.68 -22.58
C GLY A 473 -6.67 -4.79 -23.59
N SER A 474 -5.48 -4.76 -24.23
CA SER A 474 -5.03 -5.73 -25.21
C SER A 474 -3.51 -5.67 -25.38
N LEU A 475 -2.92 -6.73 -25.95
CA LEU A 475 -1.49 -6.78 -26.27
C LEU A 475 -1.14 -6.25 -27.67
N ARG A 476 -2.05 -5.53 -28.34
CA ARG A 476 -1.73 -4.94 -29.64
C ARG A 476 -0.70 -3.82 -29.43
N PRO A 477 0.37 -3.72 -30.25
CA PRO A 477 1.43 -2.74 -30.04
C PRO A 477 0.94 -1.29 -29.90
N ALA A 478 -0.04 -0.87 -30.72
CA ALA A 478 -0.63 0.46 -30.61
C ALA A 478 -1.34 0.67 -29.26
N ALA A 479 -2.15 -0.29 -28.81
CA ALA A 479 -2.84 -0.22 -27.52
C ALA A 479 -1.87 -0.21 -26.34
N LEU A 480 -0.78 -0.97 -26.41
CA LEU A 480 0.28 -0.94 -25.39
C LEU A 480 1.01 0.41 -25.37
N SER A 481 1.21 1.04 -26.53
CA SER A 481 1.77 2.39 -26.62
C SER A 481 0.87 3.42 -25.94
N ASP A 482 -0.43 3.36 -26.21
CA ASP A 482 -1.44 4.22 -25.58
C ASP A 482 -1.54 3.97 -24.06
N GLY A 483 -1.54 2.70 -23.64
CA GLY A 483 -1.52 2.31 -22.24
C GLY A 483 -0.28 2.83 -21.51
N ALA A 484 0.90 2.72 -22.12
CA ALA A 484 2.13 3.25 -21.55
C ALA A 484 2.11 4.78 -21.47
N ALA A 485 1.49 5.46 -22.44
CA ALA A 485 1.26 6.90 -22.38
C ALA A 485 0.32 7.28 -21.24
N ALA A 486 -0.74 6.50 -21.02
CA ALA A 486 -1.66 6.70 -19.90
C ALA A 486 -0.96 6.55 -18.54
N VAL A 487 -0.08 5.55 -18.38
CA VAL A 487 0.72 5.36 -17.15
C VAL A 487 1.70 6.52 -16.93
N ARG A 488 2.35 7.04 -17.97
CA ARG A 488 3.17 8.25 -17.85
C ARG A 488 2.34 9.47 -17.42
N GLY A 489 1.13 9.61 -17.97
CA GLY A 489 0.18 10.65 -17.56
C GLY A 489 -0.28 10.51 -16.11
N LEU A 490 -0.47 9.28 -15.63
CA LEU A 490 -0.77 8.99 -14.23
C LEU A 490 0.35 9.49 -13.32
N LEU A 491 1.61 9.15 -13.63
CA LEU A 491 2.77 9.56 -12.83
C LEU A 491 2.92 11.09 -12.76
N ALA A 492 2.73 11.78 -13.89
CA ALA A 492 2.72 13.24 -13.91
C ALA A 492 1.59 13.82 -13.06
N THR A 493 0.39 13.25 -13.15
CA THR A 493 -0.77 13.68 -12.36
C THR A 493 -0.53 13.49 -10.86
N MET A 494 0.05 12.35 -10.46
CA MET A 494 0.41 12.06 -9.08
C MET A 494 1.40 13.09 -8.51
N GLU A 495 2.44 13.43 -9.27
CA GLU A 495 3.41 14.45 -8.87
C GLU A 495 2.76 15.83 -8.68
N GLU A 496 1.99 16.28 -9.67
CA GLU A 496 1.30 17.57 -9.59
C GLU A 496 0.34 17.63 -8.40
N ASN A 497 -0.48 16.60 -8.21
CA ASN A 497 -1.43 16.53 -7.11
C ASN A 497 -0.73 16.45 -5.75
N ARG A 498 0.42 15.78 -5.65
CA ARG A 498 1.22 15.73 -4.42
C ARG A 498 1.70 17.11 -4.01
N ILE A 499 2.24 17.88 -4.96
CA ILE A 499 2.64 19.27 -4.71
C ILE A 499 1.43 20.12 -4.28
N ARG A 500 0.28 19.96 -4.94
CA ARG A 500 -0.98 20.64 -4.55
C ARG A 500 -1.38 20.32 -3.11
N ARG A 501 -1.38 19.03 -2.71
CA ARG A 501 -1.70 18.59 -1.35
C ARG A 501 -0.73 19.12 -0.31
N LEU A 502 0.57 19.07 -0.57
CA LEU A 502 1.60 19.62 0.32
C LEU A 502 1.43 21.13 0.53
N ARG A 503 1.13 21.89 -0.52
CA ARG A 503 0.83 23.32 -0.38
C ARG A 503 -0.45 23.56 0.40
N ALA A 504 -1.49 22.75 0.18
CA ALA A 504 -2.71 22.81 0.96
C ALA A 504 -2.45 22.48 2.45
N ALA A 505 -1.50 21.59 2.75
CA ALA A 505 -1.10 21.26 4.11
C ALA A 505 -0.28 22.37 4.80
N GLY A 506 0.12 23.44 4.09
CA GLY A 506 0.80 24.60 4.68
C GLY A 506 2.29 24.73 4.35
N PHE A 507 2.84 23.85 3.50
CA PHE A 507 4.21 24.00 2.99
C PHE A 507 4.29 25.10 1.93
N ASP A 508 5.38 25.88 1.95
CA ASP A 508 5.69 26.79 0.85
C ASP A 508 6.04 26.01 -0.43
N ALA A 509 6.06 26.70 -1.56
CA ALA A 509 6.26 26.07 -2.87
C ALA A 509 7.59 25.30 -2.96
N ALA A 510 8.68 25.86 -2.42
CA ALA A 510 10.00 25.23 -2.48
C ALA A 510 10.05 23.95 -1.64
N THR A 511 9.51 23.99 -0.42
CA THR A 511 9.43 22.83 0.47
C THR A 511 8.52 21.76 -0.10
N ALA A 512 7.37 22.13 -0.68
CA ALA A 512 6.44 21.19 -1.30
C ALA A 512 7.07 20.47 -2.51
N THR A 513 7.79 21.19 -3.37
CA THR A 513 8.54 20.56 -4.48
C THR A 513 9.60 19.59 -3.95
N ARG A 514 10.40 20.01 -2.95
CA ARG A 514 11.43 19.16 -2.34
C ARG A 514 10.85 17.89 -1.72
N LEU A 515 9.77 17.99 -0.97
CA LEU A 515 9.07 16.83 -0.39
C LEU A 515 8.50 15.91 -1.46
N SER A 516 7.99 16.47 -2.57
CA SER A 516 7.53 15.66 -3.70
C SER A 516 8.67 14.88 -4.35
N GLU A 517 9.82 15.50 -4.58
CA GLU A 517 11.02 14.86 -5.14
C GLU A 517 11.54 13.71 -4.27
N LEU A 518 11.50 13.86 -2.94
CA LEU A 518 11.87 12.81 -1.98
C LEU A 518 10.92 11.60 -2.03
N HIS A 519 9.66 11.80 -2.43
CA HIS A 519 8.63 10.73 -2.51
C HIS A 519 8.63 9.98 -3.84
N THR A 520 8.89 10.68 -4.94
CA THR A 520 8.79 10.16 -6.32
C THR A 520 9.45 8.79 -6.57
N PRO A 521 10.56 8.39 -5.92
CA PRO A 521 11.15 7.07 -6.13
C PRO A 521 10.33 5.88 -5.60
N ASN A 522 9.37 6.08 -4.68
CA ASN A 522 8.86 4.98 -3.83
C ASN A 522 7.33 4.79 -3.85
N LEU A 523 6.56 5.79 -4.31
CA LEU A 523 5.09 5.85 -4.43
C LEU A 523 4.23 5.47 -3.20
N MET A 524 4.85 5.07 -2.09
CA MET A 524 4.32 5.09 -0.72
C MET A 524 5.43 5.49 0.24
#